data_AF-A0AAV5TRG0-F1
#
_entry.id   AF-A0AAV5TRG0-F1
#
_cell.length_a   1.000
_cell.length_b   1.000
_cell.length_c   1.000
_cell.angle_alpha   90.00
_cell.angle_beta   90.00
_cell.angle_gamma   90.00
#
_symmetry.space_group_name_H-M   'P 1'
#
loop_
_entity.id
_entity.type
_entity.pdbx_description
1 polymer ?
#
loop_
_entity_poly.entity_id
_entity_poly.type
_entity_poly.pdbx_seq_one_letter_code
_entity_poly.pdbx_strand_id
1 'polypeptide(L)'
;QIDLPMNLVLTLLATSILSCVCYAVAYIYYKRKWSNLSSQAYETKFIFLALFSFLSSLPLTIHQMIFTVASFVGVRVANDVALTLFELTPWLVDLKHFAVIYLAIIMNKRLRAKCIET
;
A
#
# COMPACT_ATOMS: atom_id res chain seq x y z
N GLN A 1 16.43 -20.77 10.87
CA GLN A 1 15.15 -20.10 11.25
C GLN A 1 15.17 -18.58 11.03
N ILE A 2 16.33 -17.95 10.80
CA ILE A 2 16.48 -16.50 10.54
C ILE A 2 16.07 -16.12 9.10
N ASP A 3 16.01 -17.09 8.19
CA ASP A 3 15.71 -16.84 6.76
C ASP A 3 14.27 -16.36 6.52
N LEU A 4 13.30 -16.83 7.32
CA LEU A 4 11.88 -16.49 7.17
C LEU A 4 11.58 -15.00 7.45
N PRO A 5 12.01 -14.39 8.58
CA PRO A 5 11.76 -12.97 8.83
C PRO A 5 12.50 -12.06 7.86
N MET A 6 13.71 -12.42 7.45
CA MET A 6 14.48 -11.62 6.49
C MET A 6 13.84 -11.63 5.09
N ASN A 7 13.35 -12.79 4.63
CA ASN A 7 12.60 -12.90 3.38
C ASN A 7 11.28 -12.10 3.41
N LEU A 8 10.60 -12.05 4.55
CA LEU A 8 9.36 -11.29 4.73
C LEU A 8 9.59 -9.78 4.61
N VAL A 9 10.61 -9.26 5.28
CA VAL A 9 11.03 -7.84 5.20
C VAL A 9 11.44 -7.46 3.78
N LEU A 10 12.26 -8.29 3.12
CA LEU A 10 12.67 -8.07 1.73
C LEU A 10 11.46 -8.05 0.79
N THR A 11 10.49 -8.93 0.99
CA THR A 11 9.26 -8.97 0.19
C THR A 11 8.39 -7.74 0.41
N LEU A 12 8.22 -7.27 1.65
CA LEU A 12 7.48 -6.05 1.94
C LEU A 12 8.14 -4.79 1.35
N LEU A 13 9.46 -4.70 1.44
CA LEU A 13 10.21 -3.60 0.84
C LEU A 13 10.12 -3.63 -0.68
N ALA A 14 10.33 -4.80 -1.29
CA ALA A 14 10.25 -4.96 -2.74
C ALA A 14 8.85 -4.63 -3.28
N THR A 15 7.80 -5.10 -2.61
CA THR A 15 6.40 -4.81 -3.01
C THR A 15 6.05 -3.33 -2.83
N SER A 16 6.55 -2.68 -1.78
CA SER A 16 6.35 -1.24 -1.57
C SER A 16 7.05 -0.39 -2.63
N ILE A 17 8.30 -0.73 -2.96
CA ILE A 17 9.08 -0.07 -4.02
C ILE A 17 8.42 -0.28 -5.38
N LEU A 18 8.06 -1.52 -5.71
CA LEU A 18 7.42 -1.87 -6.98
C LEU A 18 6.08 -1.15 -7.13
N SER A 19 5.28 -1.08 -6.06
CA SER A 19 4.02 -0.34 -6.05
C SER A 19 4.24 1.16 -6.32
N CYS A 20 5.23 1.78 -5.69
CA CYS A 20 5.57 3.18 -5.93
C CYS A 20 5.99 3.45 -7.39
N VAL A 21 6.83 2.57 -7.97
CA VAL A 21 7.23 2.64 -9.38
C VAL A 21 6.02 2.48 -10.30
N CYS A 22 5.14 1.52 -10.03
CA CYS A 22 3.92 1.33 -10.82
C CYS A 22 3.00 2.56 -10.79
N TYR A 23 2.80 3.19 -9.62
CA TYR A 23 2.04 4.43 -9.52
C TYR A 23 2.70 5.59 -10.26
N ALA A 24 4.03 5.73 -10.18
CA ALA A 24 4.77 6.77 -10.90
C ALA A 24 4.66 6.59 -12.42
N VAL A 25 4.85 5.37 -12.92
CA VAL A 25 4.71 5.04 -14.35
C VAL A 25 3.28 5.29 -14.83
N ALA A 26 2.28 4.85 -14.06
CA ALA A 26 0.88 5.09 -14.39
C ALA A 26 0.53 6.59 -14.38
N TYR A 27 1.07 7.38 -13.46
CA TYR A 27 0.92 8.83 -13.44
C TYR A 27 1.56 9.49 -14.67
N ILE A 28 2.80 9.12 -15.03
CA ILE A 28 3.49 9.65 -16.22
C ILE A 28 2.70 9.31 -17.49
N TYR A 29 2.22 8.07 -17.61
CA TYR A 29 1.38 7.66 -18.74
C TYR A 29 0.06 8.44 -18.79
N TYR A 30 -0.60 8.59 -17.64
CA TYR A 30 -1.83 9.37 -17.52
C TYR A 30 -1.62 10.82 -17.95
N LYS A 31 -0.57 11.48 -17.45
CA LYS A 31 -0.25 12.87 -17.76
C LYS A 31 0.11 13.06 -19.24
N ARG A 32 0.84 12.13 -19.84
CA ARG A 32 1.17 12.16 -21.28
C ARG A 32 -0.06 11.99 -22.17
N LYS A 33 -1.02 11.14 -21.77
CA LYS A 33 -2.19 10.81 -22.60
C LYS A 33 -3.35 11.80 -22.47
N TRP A 34 -3.50 12.45 -21.31
CA TRP A 34 -4.70 13.23 -20.98
C TRP A 34 -4.40 14.68 -20.56
N SER A 35 -3.22 15.24 -20.89
CA SER A 35 -2.75 16.54 -20.38
C SER A 35 -3.73 17.72 -20.61
N ASN A 36 -4.64 17.63 -21.58
CA ASN A 36 -5.54 18.72 -21.98
C ASN A 36 -7.01 18.52 -21.57
N LEU A 37 -7.41 17.36 -21.06
CA LEU A 37 -8.82 17.02 -20.76
C LEU A 37 -9.05 16.52 -19.33
N SER A 38 -7.98 16.29 -18.57
CA SER A 38 -8.05 15.77 -17.21
C SER A 38 -8.51 16.84 -16.22
N SER A 39 -9.64 16.60 -15.55
CA SER A 39 -10.04 17.40 -14.38
C SER A 39 -9.06 17.14 -13.23
N GLN A 40 -8.57 18.21 -12.62
CA GLN A 40 -7.69 18.22 -11.44
C GLN A 40 -8.14 17.23 -10.35
N ALA A 41 -9.45 16.97 -10.23
CA ALA A 41 -10.04 16.00 -9.31
C ALA A 41 -9.58 14.55 -9.53
N TYR A 42 -9.29 14.12 -10.76
CA TYR A 42 -8.78 12.76 -11.03
C TYR A 42 -7.31 12.62 -10.66
N GLU A 43 -6.51 13.68 -10.87
CA GLU A 43 -5.11 13.73 -10.45
C GLU A 43 -4.99 13.67 -8.93
N THR A 44 -5.79 14.46 -8.20
CA THR A 44 -5.81 14.43 -6.72
C THR A 44 -6.23 13.05 -6.19
N LYS A 45 -7.22 12.40 -6.79
CA LYS A 45 -7.66 11.04 -6.41
C LYS A 45 -6.57 9.99 -6.64
N PHE A 46 -5.84 10.10 -7.74
CA PHE A 46 -4.73 9.19 -8.05
C PHE A 46 -3.56 9.37 -7.07
N ILE A 47 -3.17 10.63 -6.79
CA ILE A 47 -2.11 10.95 -5.82
C ILE A 47 -2.50 10.48 -4.42
N PHE A 48 -3.75 10.73 -4.01
CA PHE A 48 -4.28 10.27 -2.74
C PHE A 48 -4.22 8.74 -2.62
N LEU A 49 -4.55 8.01 -3.70
CA LEU A 49 -4.45 6.55 -3.72
C LEU A 49 -3.01 6.06 -3.55
N ALA A 50 -2.06 6.67 -4.26
CA ALA A 50 -0.65 6.32 -4.16
C ALA A 50 -0.12 6.59 -2.73
N LEU A 51 -0.45 7.74 -2.16
CA LEU A 51 -0.09 8.09 -0.77
C LEU A 51 -0.74 7.15 0.24
N PHE A 52 -2.02 6.85 0.11
CA PHE A 52 -2.74 5.94 1.00
C PHE A 52 -2.15 4.53 0.95
N SER A 53 -1.87 4.03 -0.26
CA SER A 53 -1.25 2.72 -0.50
C SER A 53 0.16 2.60 0.10
N PHE A 54 0.91 3.70 0.13
CA PHE A 54 2.23 3.74 0.74
C PHE A 54 2.15 3.85 2.28
N LEU A 55 1.35 4.80 2.78
CA LEU A 55 1.16 5.06 4.21
C LEU A 55 0.57 3.87 4.96
N SER A 56 -0.37 3.14 4.35
CA SER A 56 -0.95 1.92 4.93
C SER A 56 0.06 0.76 5.06
N SER A 57 1.07 0.71 4.19
CA SER A 57 2.12 -0.34 4.23
C SER A 57 3.30 -0.04 5.16
N LEU A 58 3.48 1.23 5.55
CA LEU A 58 4.60 1.65 6.39
C LEU A 58 4.58 1.05 7.80
N PRO A 59 3.46 1.05 8.55
CA PRO A 59 3.40 0.48 9.89
C PRO A 59 3.83 -0.99 9.94
N LEU A 60 3.38 -1.79 8.97
CA LEU A 60 3.73 -3.21 8.87
C LEU A 60 5.21 -3.39 8.52
N THR A 61 5.73 -2.60 7.56
CA THR A 61 7.14 -2.65 7.16
C THR A 61 8.08 -2.26 8.31
N ILE A 62 7.74 -1.18 9.04
CA ILE A 62 8.51 -0.70 10.20
C ILE A 62 8.47 -1.74 11.33
N HIS A 63 7.30 -2.31 11.61
CA HIS A 63 7.16 -3.36 12.62
C HIS A 63 8.05 -4.57 12.32
N GLN A 64 7.98 -5.11 11.10
CA GLN A 64 8.82 -6.24 10.71
C GLN A 64 10.31 -5.92 10.72
N MET A 65 10.69 -4.68 10.36
CA MET A 65 12.08 -4.22 10.44
C MET A 65 12.57 -4.16 11.89
N ILE A 66 11.80 -3.57 12.81
CA ILE A 66 12.12 -3.51 14.24
C ILE A 66 12.29 -4.93 14.81
N PHE A 67 11.35 -5.83 14.50
CA PHE A 67 11.39 -7.20 15.00
C PHE A 67 12.61 -7.97 14.48
N THR A 68 12.93 -7.79 13.20
CA THR A 68 14.09 -8.41 12.57
C THR A 68 15.39 -7.89 13.18
N VAL A 69 15.54 -6.57 13.32
CA VAL A 69 16.74 -5.96 13.93
C VAL A 69 16.89 -6.37 15.40
N ALA A 70 15.82 -6.33 16.18
CA ALA A 70 15.87 -6.76 17.57
C ALA A 70 16.23 -8.24 17.71
N SER A 71 15.74 -9.10 16.82
CA SER A 71 16.13 -10.52 16.75
C SER A 71 17.62 -10.70 16.41
N PHE A 72 18.19 -9.85 15.56
CA PHE A 72 19.63 -9.89 15.23
C PHE A 72 20.52 -9.40 16.37
N VAL A 73 20.10 -8.35 17.08
CA VAL A 73 20.86 -7.76 18.21
C VAL A 73 20.66 -8.54 19.52
N GLY A 74 19.78 -9.55 19.52
CA GLY A 74 19.49 -10.37 20.70
C GLY A 74 18.64 -9.64 21.76
N VAL A 75 17.99 -8.54 21.38
CA VAL A 75 17.13 -7.76 22.27
C VAL A 75 15.75 -8.40 22.30
N ARG A 76 15.31 -8.84 23.49
CA ARG A 76 13.93 -9.28 23.70
C ARG A 76 13.00 -8.06 23.67
N VAL A 77 12.34 -7.83 22.55
CA VAL A 77 11.23 -6.88 22.47
C VAL A 77 10.12 -7.41 23.38
N ALA A 78 9.51 -6.54 24.19
CA ALA A 78 8.36 -6.92 25.01
C ALA A 78 7.27 -7.48 24.09
N ASN A 79 7.03 -8.79 24.21
CA ASN A 79 6.19 -9.56 23.29
C ASN A 79 4.80 -8.94 23.13
N ASP A 80 4.24 -8.36 24.19
CA ASP A 80 2.85 -7.87 24.18
C ASP A 80 2.65 -6.67 23.27
N VAL A 81 3.55 -5.68 23.28
CA VAL A 81 3.43 -4.48 22.43
C VAL A 81 3.67 -4.83 20.96
N ALA A 82 4.63 -5.71 20.70
CA ALA A 82 4.93 -6.18 19.36
C ALA A 82 3.82 -7.07 18.79
N LEU A 83 3.21 -7.95 19.60
CA LEU A 83 2.05 -8.76 19.17
C LEU A 83 0.83 -7.88 18.88
N THR A 84 0.53 -6.94 19.78
CA THR A 84 -0.65 -6.06 19.62
C THR A 84 -0.55 -5.24 18.33
N LEU A 85 0.65 -4.74 17.99
CA LEU A 85 0.87 -4.08 16.70
C LEU A 85 0.72 -5.05 15.51
N PHE A 86 1.14 -6.30 15.65
CA PHE A 86 1.03 -7.31 14.60
C PHE A 86 -0.42 -7.73 14.35
N GLU A 87 -1.28 -7.70 15.37
CA GLU A 87 -2.72 -7.95 15.21
C GLU A 87 -3.44 -6.75 14.57
N LEU A 88 -2.93 -5.53 14.81
CA LEU A 88 -3.50 -4.26 14.33
C LEU A 88 -2.87 -3.75 13.01
N THR A 89 -2.06 -4.52 12.30
CA THR A 89 -1.44 -4.09 11.03
C THR A 89 -1.92 -4.82 9.77
N PRO A 90 -2.39 -6.08 9.81
CA PRO A 90 -2.89 -6.79 8.63
C PRO A 90 -4.10 -6.10 7.98
N TRP A 91 -5.00 -5.54 8.79
CA TRP A 91 -6.19 -4.85 8.27
C TRP A 91 -5.83 -3.60 7.45
N LEU A 92 -4.67 -2.98 7.67
CA LEU A 92 -4.19 -1.86 6.84
C LEU A 92 -3.84 -2.32 5.42
N VAL A 93 -3.33 -3.54 5.27
CA VAL A 93 -3.05 -4.15 3.96
C VAL A 93 -4.36 -4.49 3.25
N ASP A 94 -5.35 -5.02 3.94
CA ASP A 94 -6.67 -5.28 3.36
C ASP A 94 -7.37 -3.98 2.94
N LEU A 95 -7.29 -2.95 3.79
CA LEU A 95 -7.85 -1.63 3.52
C LEU A 95 -7.20 -0.97 2.29
N LYS A 96 -5.89 -1.17 2.09
CA LYS A 96 -5.17 -0.75 0.87
C LYS A 96 -5.77 -1.38 -0.38
N HIS A 97 -5.98 -2.70 -0.40
CA HIS A 97 -6.56 -3.39 -1.55
C HIS A 97 -8.00 -2.92 -1.80
N PHE A 98 -8.79 -2.75 -0.74
CA PHE A 98 -10.15 -2.26 -0.84
C PHE A 98 -10.22 -0.82 -1.39
N ALA A 99 -9.34 0.07 -0.92
CA ALA A 99 -9.27 1.45 -1.39
C ALA A 99 -8.91 1.55 -2.89
N VAL A 100 -8.00 0.70 -3.37
CA VAL A 100 -7.64 0.62 -4.80
C VAL A 100 -8.84 0.23 -5.65
N ILE A 101 -9.57 -0.82 -5.24
CA ILE A 101 -10.77 -1.29 -5.96
C ILE A 101 -11.86 -0.22 -5.96
N TYR A 102 -12.14 0.38 -4.80
CA TYR A 102 -13.15 1.42 -4.65
C TYR A 102 -12.87 2.65 -5.53
N LEU A 103 -11.61 3.10 -5.57
CA LEU A 103 -11.20 4.20 -6.44
C LEU A 103 -11.27 3.82 -7.93
N ALA A 104 -10.89 2.60 -8.31
CA ALA A 104 -11.02 2.15 -9.70
C ALA A 104 -12.48 2.15 -10.18
N ILE A 105 -13.42 1.71 -9.32
CA ILE A 105 -14.86 1.72 -9.61
C ILE A 105 -15.38 3.16 -9.71
N ILE A 106 -15.01 4.05 -8.77
CA ILE A 106 -15.46 5.45 -8.79
C ILE A 106 -14.88 6.24 -9.96
N MET A 107 -13.63 5.99 -10.34
CA MET A 107 -12.97 6.70 -11.43
C MET A 107 -13.51 6.27 -12.81
N ASN A 108 -14.11 5.07 -12.92
CA ASN A 108 -14.67 4.58 -14.16
C ASN A 108 -16.20 4.71 -14.19
N LYS A 109 -16.71 5.78 -14.81
CA LYS A 109 -18.16 6.06 -14.95
C LYS A 109 -18.95 4.87 -15.53
N ARG A 110 -18.37 4.12 -16.47
CA ARG A 110 -19.02 2.98 -17.13
C ARG A 110 -19.14 1.77 -16.19
N LEU A 111 -18.11 1.56 -15.38
CA LEU A 111 -18.07 0.49 -14.37
C LEU A 111 -19.01 0.81 -13.21
N ARG A 112 -19.04 2.07 -12.77
CA ARG A 112 -19.99 2.58 -11.79
C ARG A 112 -21.43 2.39 -12.23
N ALA A 113 -21.77 2.72 -13.49
CA ALA A 113 -23.11 2.52 -14.03
C ALA A 113 -23.52 1.03 -14.00
N LYS A 114 -22.62 0.13 -14.43
CA LYS A 114 -22.86 -1.32 -14.37
C LYS A 114 -23.08 -1.85 -12.95
N CYS A 115 -22.39 -1.31 -11.94
CA CYS A 115 -22.57 -1.73 -10.54
C CYS A 115 -23.85 -1.18 -9.90
N ILE A 116 -24.46 -0.13 -10.45
CA ILE A 116 -25.73 0.43 -9.95
C ILE A 116 -26.93 -0.30 -10.58
N GLU A 117 -26.75 -0.87 -11.78
CA GLU A 117 -27.78 -1.66 -12.49
C GLU A 117 -27.96 -3.09 -11.95
N THR A 118 -27.00 -3.60 -11.17
CA THR A 118 -27.07 -4.90 -10.46
C THR A 118 -27.57 -4.74 -9.05
#